data_AF-A0A9W9D3Y6-F1
#
_entry.id   AF-A0A9W9D3Y6-F1
#
_cell.length_a   1.000
_cell.length_b   1.000
_cell.length_c   1.000
_cell.angle_alpha   90.00
_cell.angle_beta   90.00
_cell.angle_gamma   90.00
#
_symmetry.space_group_name_H-M   'P 1'
#
loop_
_entity.id
_entity.type
_entity.pdbx_description
1 polymer ?
#
loop_
_entity_poly.entity_id
_entity_poly.type
_entity_poly.pdbx_seq_one_letter_code
_entity_poly.pdbx_strand_id
1 'polypeptide(L)'
;MSGRELDEAAERTGDDGVTLRLTLEVQRPHRNAFGFSVPTREDLSPRFLALLPLMKDARKLKMIVWPGLDWWNGPPEVSPLDLWRQRKALLKSTSADQAGQRQQQCETTSAKTSNTAPKLDAVTVAVGKILAQLPAVEELDLSVFIATGDLFRWDLPDVKWEKIQPWLDAPISKAVGKHLRKVTTSLTSVWQWPESELAGQQPFYVQKETRDDVASNRWRIERQAGWRAPMFEHLAQQLAGLDLPDTSVYETFERIDS
;
A
#
# COMPACT_ATOMS: atom_id res chain seq x y z
N MET A 1 0.92 -12.19 24.44
CA MET A 1 -0.06 -12.15 23.34
C MET A 1 0.54 -12.77 22.09
N SER A 2 -0.26 -13.50 21.33
CA SER A 2 0.11 -13.89 19.95
C SER A 2 0.14 -12.64 19.06
N GLY A 3 0.90 -12.65 17.96
CA GLY A 3 0.95 -11.50 17.03
C GLY A 3 -0.43 -11.08 16.52
N ARG A 4 -1.36 -12.03 16.38
CA ARG A 4 -2.73 -11.76 15.96
C ARG A 4 -3.55 -11.00 17.03
N GLU A 5 -3.32 -11.27 18.31
CA GLU A 5 -3.99 -10.53 19.39
C GLU A 5 -3.51 -9.08 19.42
N LEU A 6 -2.23 -8.83 19.14
CA LEU A 6 -1.67 -7.48 19.02
C LEU A 6 -2.32 -6.73 17.85
N ASP A 7 -2.40 -7.36 16.68
CA ASP A 7 -2.99 -6.77 15.49
C ASP A 7 -4.45 -6.37 15.75
N GLU A 8 -5.25 -7.28 16.32
CA GLU A 8 -6.64 -7.00 16.66
C GLU A 8 -6.79 -5.91 17.73
N ALA A 9 -5.91 -5.87 18.73
CA ALA A 9 -5.93 -4.83 19.75
C ALA A 9 -5.61 -3.45 19.14
N ALA A 10 -4.60 -3.38 18.26
CA ALA A 10 -4.22 -2.15 17.58
C ALA A 10 -5.32 -1.61 16.67
N GLU A 11 -5.99 -2.49 15.93
CA GLU A 11 -7.13 -2.12 15.09
C GLU A 11 -8.28 -1.51 15.90
N ARG A 12 -8.50 -2.00 17.13
CA ARG A 12 -9.54 -1.50 18.04
C ARG A 12 -9.18 -0.18 18.72
N THR A 13 -7.89 0.10 18.96
CA THR A 13 -7.43 1.35 19.60
C THR A 13 -7.87 2.60 18.82
N GLY A 14 -8.09 2.48 17.51
CA GLY A 14 -8.53 3.58 16.65
C GLY A 14 -10.00 3.53 16.22
N ASP A 15 -10.84 2.71 16.86
CA ASP A 15 -12.24 2.55 16.51
C ASP A 15 -13.12 3.59 17.23
N ASP A 16 -13.99 4.27 16.49
CA ASP A 16 -14.99 5.19 17.05
C ASP A 16 -16.37 4.54 17.20
N GLY A 17 -16.52 3.28 16.78
CA GLY A 17 -17.77 2.51 16.81
C GLY A 17 -18.81 2.95 15.79
N VAL A 18 -18.51 3.93 14.94
CA VAL A 18 -19.46 4.54 14.00
C VAL A 18 -18.94 4.48 12.56
N THR A 19 -17.65 4.69 12.36
CA THR A 19 -16.99 4.67 11.06
C THR A 19 -16.81 3.23 10.60
N LEU A 20 -17.24 2.94 9.37
CA LEU A 20 -17.03 1.64 8.76
C LEU A 20 -15.52 1.35 8.66
N ARG A 21 -15.07 0.27 9.32
CA ARG A 21 -13.67 -0.17 9.29
C ARG A 21 -13.52 -1.47 8.51
N LEU A 22 -12.54 -1.50 7.61
CA LEU A 22 -12.13 -2.70 6.89
C LEU A 22 -10.65 -2.98 7.15
N THR A 23 -10.31 -4.23 7.41
CA THR A 23 -8.92 -4.69 7.57
C THR A 23 -8.49 -5.43 6.31
N LEU A 24 -7.35 -5.02 5.74
CA LEU A 24 -6.76 -5.56 4.53
C LEU A 24 -5.43 -6.23 4.86
N GLU A 25 -5.38 -7.56 4.79
CA GLU A 25 -4.12 -8.30 4.82
C GLU A 25 -3.58 -8.45 3.40
N VAL A 26 -2.45 -7.80 3.11
CA VAL A 26 -1.90 -7.75 1.74
C VAL A 26 -0.60 -8.51 1.68
N GLN A 27 -0.54 -9.55 0.83
CA GLN A 27 0.64 -10.41 0.66
C GLN A 27 1.16 -11.04 1.98
N ARG A 28 0.32 -11.13 3.00
CA ARG A 28 0.67 -11.72 4.29
C ARG A 28 0.57 -13.26 4.20
N PRO A 29 1.62 -14.01 4.54
CA PRO A 29 1.57 -15.47 4.49
C PRO A 29 0.62 -16.01 5.54
N HIS A 30 -0.28 -16.90 5.14
CA HIS A 30 -1.19 -17.60 6.05
C HIS A 30 -0.63 -18.96 6.38
N ARG A 31 -0.63 -19.32 7.66
CA ARG A 31 -0.27 -20.68 8.10
C ARG A 31 -1.43 -21.63 7.82
N ASN A 32 -1.16 -22.66 7.02
CA ASN A 32 -2.08 -23.75 6.73
C ASN A 32 -1.46 -25.09 7.19
N ALA A 33 -2.18 -26.19 6.99
CA ALA A 33 -1.71 -27.53 7.36
C ALA A 33 -0.41 -27.95 6.64
N PHE A 34 -0.07 -27.31 5.53
CA PHE A 34 1.05 -27.64 4.65
C PHE A 34 2.17 -26.57 4.66
N GLY A 35 2.15 -25.64 5.63
CA GLY A 35 3.16 -24.59 5.76
C GLY A 35 2.57 -23.19 5.61
N PHE A 36 3.30 -22.30 4.93
CA PHE A 36 2.89 -20.91 4.70
C PHE A 36 2.54 -20.71 3.23
N SER A 37 1.39 -20.09 2.96
CA SER A 37 0.99 -19.71 1.60
C SER A 37 0.40 -18.31 1.59
N VAL A 38 0.73 -17.52 0.57
CA VAL A 38 0.06 -16.25 0.30
C VAL A 38 -1.14 -16.51 -0.61
N PRO A 39 -2.38 -16.29 -0.16
CA PRO A 39 -3.55 -16.54 -0.99
C PRO A 39 -3.62 -15.52 -2.14
N THR A 40 -3.72 -16.00 -3.37
CA THR A 40 -4.02 -15.14 -4.52
C THR A 40 -5.51 -14.83 -4.52
N ARG A 41 -5.86 -13.54 -4.40
CA ARG A 41 -7.24 -13.07 -4.49
C ARG A 41 -7.32 -12.00 -5.55
N GLU A 42 -8.03 -12.32 -6.63
CA GLU A 42 -8.33 -11.33 -7.66
C GLU A 42 -9.59 -10.56 -7.28
N ASP A 43 -10.62 -11.24 -6.75
CA ASP A 43 -11.93 -10.63 -6.47
C ASP A 43 -12.23 -10.42 -4.99
N LEU A 44 -13.23 -9.57 -4.74
CA LEU A 44 -13.74 -9.31 -3.40
C LEU A 44 -14.42 -10.56 -2.84
N SER A 45 -14.30 -10.77 -1.53
CA SER A 45 -14.90 -11.91 -0.84
C SER A 45 -16.42 -11.89 -0.97
N PRO A 46 -17.09 -13.04 -1.22
CA PRO A 46 -18.55 -13.14 -1.17
C PRO A 46 -19.15 -12.63 0.15
N ARG A 47 -18.41 -12.78 1.27
CA ARG A 47 -18.84 -12.26 2.58
C ARG A 47 -18.86 -10.73 2.60
N PHE A 48 -17.89 -10.08 1.97
CA PHE A 48 -17.88 -8.62 1.83
C PHE A 48 -19.07 -8.17 0.99
N LEU A 49 -19.33 -8.85 -0.14
CA LEU A 49 -20.46 -8.53 -1.02
C LEU A 49 -21.82 -8.67 -0.30
N ALA A 50 -21.98 -9.69 0.54
CA ALA A 50 -23.20 -9.89 1.33
C ALA A 50 -23.47 -8.77 2.35
N LEU A 51 -22.43 -8.03 2.79
CA LEU A 51 -22.56 -6.93 3.73
C LEU A 51 -22.81 -5.57 3.06
N LEU A 52 -22.68 -5.46 1.72
CA LEU A 52 -22.85 -4.21 0.99
C LEU A 52 -24.15 -3.46 1.31
N PRO A 53 -25.32 -4.11 1.47
CA PRO A 53 -26.55 -3.41 1.82
C PRO A 53 -26.48 -2.62 3.13
N LEU A 54 -25.63 -3.05 4.07
CA LEU A 54 -25.41 -2.38 5.36
C LEU A 54 -24.40 -1.22 5.26
N MET A 55 -23.57 -1.22 4.22
CA MET A 55 -22.44 -0.29 4.04
C MET A 55 -22.68 0.76 2.95
N LYS A 56 -23.72 0.59 2.12
CA LYS A 56 -23.95 1.37 0.89
C LYS A 56 -24.02 2.89 1.11
N ASP A 57 -24.47 3.32 2.29
CA ASP A 57 -24.66 4.73 2.65
C ASP A 57 -23.50 5.29 3.49
N ALA A 58 -22.43 4.50 3.69
CA ALA A 58 -21.27 4.91 4.46
C ALA A 58 -20.50 6.02 3.72
N ARG A 59 -20.47 7.21 4.33
CA ARG A 59 -19.72 8.37 3.82
C ARG A 59 -18.25 8.36 4.21
N LYS A 60 -17.92 7.71 5.32
CA LYS A 60 -16.56 7.61 5.85
C LYS A 60 -16.16 6.15 5.91
N LEU A 61 -14.95 5.88 5.44
CA LEU A 61 -14.39 4.54 5.39
C LEU A 61 -12.98 4.57 5.96
N LYS A 62 -12.73 3.73 6.95
CA LYS A 62 -11.41 3.47 7.49
C LYS A 62 -10.90 2.12 6.99
N MET A 63 -9.72 2.11 6.40
CA MET A 63 -9.04 0.91 5.95
C MET A 63 -7.71 0.77 6.68
N ILE A 64 -7.52 -0.37 7.34
CA ILE A 64 -6.25 -0.71 7.99
C ILE A 64 -5.57 -1.77 7.14
N VAL A 65 -4.32 -1.53 6.76
CA VAL A 65 -3.53 -2.45 5.93
C VAL A 65 -2.46 -3.11 6.78
N TRP A 66 -2.45 -4.43 6.79
CA TRP A 66 -1.37 -5.26 7.32
C TRP A 66 -0.59 -5.88 6.16
N PRO A 67 0.47 -5.22 5.69
CA PRO A 67 1.27 -5.74 4.59
C PRO A 67 2.21 -6.87 5.05
N GLY A 68 2.36 -7.89 4.21
CA GLY A 68 3.42 -8.88 4.33
C GLY A 68 4.78 -8.34 3.92
N LEU A 69 5.84 -9.09 4.23
CA LEU A 69 7.23 -8.69 3.99
C LEU A 69 7.50 -8.27 2.53
N ASP A 70 6.91 -8.99 1.58
CA ASP A 70 7.15 -8.78 0.14
C ASP A 70 6.63 -7.42 -0.36
N TRP A 71 5.58 -6.88 0.25
CA TRP A 71 5.00 -5.60 -0.14
C TRP A 71 5.95 -4.43 0.10
N TRP A 72 6.75 -4.52 1.17
CA TRP A 72 7.75 -3.50 1.52
C TRP A 72 8.93 -3.45 0.54
N ASN A 73 9.05 -4.41 -0.36
CA ASN A 73 10.04 -4.34 -1.45
C ASN A 73 9.60 -3.39 -2.57
N GLY A 74 8.40 -2.80 -2.47
CA GLY A 74 7.82 -1.94 -3.49
C GLY A 74 7.27 -2.74 -4.68
N PRO A 75 6.71 -2.06 -5.69
CA PRO A 75 6.40 -2.72 -6.95
C PRO A 75 7.68 -3.35 -7.50
N PRO A 76 7.62 -4.54 -8.13
CA PRO A 76 8.81 -5.16 -8.70
C PRO A 76 9.44 -4.20 -9.69
N GLU A 77 10.60 -3.64 -9.34
CA GLU A 77 11.43 -2.93 -10.29
C GLU A 77 11.71 -3.91 -11.43
N VAL A 78 11.40 -3.52 -12.66
CA VAL A 78 11.77 -4.32 -13.81
C VAL A 78 13.29 -4.37 -13.78
N SER A 79 13.85 -5.52 -13.41
CA SER A 79 15.28 -5.71 -13.22
C SER A 79 16.02 -5.12 -14.42
N PRO A 80 17.13 -4.37 -14.23
CA PRO A 80 17.94 -3.90 -15.35
C PRO A 80 18.36 -5.02 -16.31
N LEU A 81 18.49 -6.26 -15.80
CA LEU A 81 18.72 -7.46 -16.60
C LEU A 81 17.50 -7.87 -17.43
N ASP A 82 16.28 -7.73 -16.90
CA ASP A 82 15.06 -8.03 -17.65
C ASP A 82 14.78 -6.96 -18.72
N LEU A 83 15.06 -5.68 -18.42
CA LEU A 83 15.08 -4.61 -19.42
C LEU A 83 16.15 -4.84 -20.50
N TRP A 84 17.34 -5.31 -20.13
CA TRP A 84 18.39 -5.66 -21.07
C TRP A 84 18.04 -6.88 -21.93
N ARG A 85 17.43 -7.92 -21.33
CA ARG A 85 16.93 -9.10 -22.05
C ARG A 85 15.83 -8.73 -23.04
N GLN A 86 14.90 -7.86 -22.66
CA GLN A 86 13.86 -7.31 -23.54
C GLN A 86 14.46 -6.49 -24.69
N ARG A 87 15.43 -5.60 -24.42
CA ARG A 87 16.15 -4.84 -25.46
C ARG A 87 16.92 -5.75 -26.42
N LYS A 88 17.59 -6.79 -25.91
CA LYS A 88 18.33 -7.76 -26.73
C LYS A 88 17.39 -8.60 -27.59
N ALA A 89 16.21 -8.95 -27.10
CA ALA A 89 15.18 -9.65 -27.86
C ALA A 89 14.63 -8.77 -29.01
N LEU A 90 14.39 -7.48 -28.76
CA LEU A 90 13.97 -6.52 -29.79
C LEU A 90 15.05 -6.30 -30.86
N LEU A 91 16.32 -6.19 -30.47
CA LEU A 91 17.43 -6.07 -31.42
C LEU A 91 17.62 -7.33 -32.28
N LYS A 92 17.31 -8.51 -31.74
CA LYS A 92 17.33 -9.77 -32.50
C LYS A 92 16.18 -9.86 -33.50
N SER A 93 14.99 -9.34 -33.19
CA SER A 93 13.88 -9.35 -34.16
C SER A 93 14.10 -8.35 -35.30
N THR A 94 14.70 -7.18 -35.05
CA THR A 94 15.02 -6.22 -36.13
C THR A 94 16.14 -6.71 -37.06
N SER A 95 17.05 -7.55 -36.56
CA SER A 95 18.13 -8.14 -37.37
C SER A 95 17.67 -9.33 -38.23
N ALA A 96 16.54 -9.96 -37.92
CA ALA A 96 16.04 -11.13 -38.65
C ALA A 96 15.21 -10.75 -39.88
N ASP A 97 14.64 -9.54 -39.94
CA ASP A 97 13.79 -9.09 -41.06
C ASP A 97 14.58 -8.59 -42.28
N GLN A 98 15.92 -8.53 -42.23
CA GLN A 98 16.76 -8.21 -43.40
C GLN A 98 17.54 -9.40 -43.99
N ALA A 99 17.33 -10.62 -43.48
CA ALA A 99 18.00 -11.81 -44.00
C ALA A 99 16.98 -12.89 -44.43
N GLY A 100 16.41 -12.69 -45.61
CA GLY A 100 15.98 -13.81 -46.47
C GLY A 100 14.50 -14.23 -46.36
N GLN A 101 13.75 -13.92 -47.40
CA GLN A 101 12.67 -14.80 -47.84
C GLN A 101 13.24 -16.21 -48.13
N ARG A 102 12.79 -17.25 -47.41
CA ARG A 102 12.10 -18.42 -47.98
C ARG A 102 11.75 -19.50 -46.92
N GLN A 103 10.49 -19.92 -46.99
CA GLN A 103 9.90 -21.22 -46.61
C GLN A 103 9.52 -21.49 -45.13
N GLN A 104 8.22 -21.28 -44.88
CA GLN A 104 7.25 -22.15 -44.19
C GLN A 104 7.78 -23.10 -43.09
N GLN A 105 7.36 -22.87 -41.84
CA GLN A 105 6.39 -23.77 -41.20
C GLN A 105 5.69 -23.11 -40.02
N CYS A 106 4.48 -23.60 -39.79
CA CYS A 106 3.43 -23.09 -38.92
C CYS A 106 3.74 -23.45 -37.46
N GLU A 107 3.79 -22.47 -36.58
CA GLU A 107 3.37 -22.66 -35.18
C GLU A 107 2.97 -21.30 -34.58
N THR A 108 1.66 -21.16 -34.38
CA THR A 108 1.03 -20.07 -33.65
C THR A 108 1.49 -20.07 -32.20
N THR A 109 2.36 -19.12 -31.84
CA THR A 109 2.38 -18.57 -30.48
C THR A 109 2.28 -17.07 -30.58
N SER A 110 1.06 -16.59 -30.34
CA SER A 110 0.66 -15.19 -30.23
C SER A 110 1.61 -14.45 -29.28
N ALA A 111 2.56 -13.69 -29.84
CA ALA A 111 3.41 -12.78 -29.09
C ALA A 111 2.55 -11.64 -28.54
N LYS A 112 2.17 -11.77 -27.27
CA LYS A 112 1.61 -10.70 -26.44
C LYS A 112 2.65 -9.58 -26.39
N THR A 113 2.42 -8.51 -27.15
CA THR A 113 3.00 -7.20 -26.92
C THR A 113 2.51 -6.70 -25.57
N SER A 114 3.18 -7.07 -24.48
CA SER A 114 2.93 -6.46 -23.19
C SER A 114 3.61 -5.09 -23.16
N ASN A 115 2.94 -4.09 -23.76
CA ASN A 115 2.97 -2.73 -23.25
C ASN A 115 2.35 -2.76 -21.85
N THR A 116 3.04 -3.39 -20.89
CA THR A 116 2.53 -3.49 -19.53
C THR A 116 2.80 -2.17 -18.86
N ALA A 117 1.73 -1.37 -18.76
CA ALA A 117 1.62 -0.31 -17.79
C ALA A 117 2.20 -0.79 -16.43
N PRO A 118 2.85 0.09 -15.65
CA PRO A 118 3.42 -0.28 -14.36
C PRO A 118 2.38 -1.04 -13.55
N LYS A 119 2.75 -2.26 -13.11
CA LYS A 119 1.87 -3.15 -12.36
C LYS A 119 1.43 -2.39 -11.10
N LEU A 120 0.14 -2.10 -11.00
CA LEU A 120 -0.42 -1.43 -9.83
C LEU A 120 -0.13 -2.25 -8.58
N ASP A 121 0.17 -1.54 -7.50
CA ASP A 121 0.34 -2.14 -6.19
C ASP A 121 -0.94 -2.85 -5.72
N ALA A 122 -0.77 -3.93 -4.95
CA ALA A 122 -1.86 -4.77 -4.49
C ALA A 122 -2.85 -4.02 -3.56
N VAL A 123 -2.35 -3.09 -2.73
CA VAL A 123 -3.20 -2.24 -1.88
C VAL A 123 -4.03 -1.31 -2.77
N THR A 124 -3.40 -0.61 -3.72
CA THR A 124 -4.11 0.28 -4.66
C THR A 124 -5.22 -0.45 -5.42
N VAL A 125 -4.94 -1.67 -5.90
CA VAL A 125 -5.96 -2.50 -6.58
C VAL A 125 -7.10 -2.87 -5.63
N ALA A 126 -6.79 -3.32 -4.41
CA ALA A 126 -7.81 -3.69 -3.42
C ALA A 126 -8.69 -2.50 -3.03
N VAL A 127 -8.09 -1.35 -2.72
CA VAL A 127 -8.81 -0.12 -2.37
C VAL A 127 -9.71 0.31 -3.52
N GLY A 128 -9.21 0.30 -4.76
CA GLY A 128 -10.01 0.64 -5.94
C GLY A 128 -11.24 -0.26 -6.11
N LYS A 129 -11.07 -1.58 -5.93
CA LYS A 129 -12.20 -2.53 -6.00
C LYS A 129 -13.23 -2.31 -4.90
N ILE A 130 -12.78 -2.01 -3.67
CA ILE A 130 -13.69 -1.75 -2.53
C ILE A 130 -14.48 -0.47 -2.74
N LEU A 131 -13.81 0.63 -3.12
CA LEU A 131 -14.47 1.92 -3.37
C LEU A 131 -15.45 1.84 -4.53
N ALA A 132 -15.18 1.01 -5.55
CA ALA A 132 -16.13 0.78 -6.64
C ALA A 132 -17.46 0.15 -6.17
N GLN A 133 -17.47 -0.56 -5.04
CA GLN A 133 -18.69 -1.11 -4.42
C GLN A 133 -19.33 -0.17 -3.39
N LEU A 134 -18.65 0.92 -3.00
CA LEU A 134 -19.08 1.86 -1.96
C LEU A 134 -19.10 3.31 -2.50
N PRO A 135 -20.03 3.63 -3.43
CA PRO A 135 -20.02 4.89 -4.15
C PRO A 135 -20.34 6.13 -3.28
N ALA A 136 -20.94 5.94 -2.10
CA ALA A 136 -21.27 7.02 -1.18
C ALA A 136 -20.08 7.50 -0.34
N VAL A 137 -18.93 6.83 -0.41
CA VAL A 137 -17.74 7.19 0.37
C VAL A 137 -17.16 8.51 -0.13
N GLU A 138 -17.14 9.50 0.78
CA GLU A 138 -16.61 10.85 0.58
C GLU A 138 -15.25 11.03 1.30
N GLU A 139 -15.02 10.29 2.39
CA GLU A 139 -13.79 10.33 3.18
C GLU A 139 -13.18 8.93 3.32
N LEU A 140 -11.90 8.80 2.98
CA LEU A 140 -11.11 7.58 3.16
C LEU A 140 -9.95 7.84 4.13
N ASP A 141 -9.85 7.04 5.19
CA ASP A 141 -8.69 6.95 6.08
C ASP A 141 -7.99 5.61 5.85
N LEU A 142 -6.82 5.61 5.22
CA LEU A 142 -6.01 4.45 4.90
C LEU A 142 -4.75 4.43 5.78
N SER A 143 -4.69 3.49 6.72
CA SER A 143 -3.53 3.36 7.61
C SER A 143 -2.80 2.06 7.37
N VAL A 144 -1.53 2.15 6.97
CA VAL A 144 -0.63 1.01 6.86
C VAL A 144 0.02 0.77 8.22
N PHE A 145 -0.23 -0.39 8.82
CA PHE A 145 0.30 -0.74 10.12
C PHE A 145 1.58 -1.56 9.98
N ILE A 146 2.55 -1.27 10.83
CA ILE A 146 3.78 -2.04 10.99
C ILE A 146 4.02 -2.29 12.47
N ALA A 147 4.28 -3.56 12.82
CA ALA A 147 4.67 -3.87 14.19
C ALA A 147 6.04 -3.22 14.46
N THR A 148 6.14 -2.48 15.56
CA THR A 148 7.35 -1.77 15.98
C THR A 148 8.54 -2.73 16.13
N GLY A 149 8.31 -3.96 16.60
CA GLY A 149 9.37 -4.98 16.65
C GLY A 149 9.92 -5.35 15.27
N ASP A 150 9.08 -5.35 14.23
CA ASP A 150 9.52 -5.64 12.86
C ASP A 150 10.29 -4.45 12.27
N LEU A 151 9.91 -3.22 12.64
CA LEU A 151 10.61 -2.00 12.26
C LEU A 151 12.06 -1.96 12.76
N PHE A 152 12.38 -2.58 13.89
CA PHE A 152 13.75 -2.66 14.44
C PHE A 152 14.50 -3.94 14.07
N ARG A 153 13.79 -5.03 13.74
CA ARG A 153 14.41 -6.26 13.18
C ARG A 153 14.83 -6.11 11.73
N TRP A 154 14.46 -4.99 11.14
CA TRP A 154 14.97 -4.49 9.89
C TRP A 154 16.43 -4.08 10.07
N ASP A 155 17.32 -5.09 10.07
CA ASP A 155 18.77 -4.96 9.89
C ASP A 155 19.02 -4.47 8.46
N LEU A 156 18.64 -3.23 8.18
CA LEU A 156 18.58 -2.67 6.84
C LEU A 156 19.86 -1.95 6.49
N PRO A 157 20.60 -2.44 5.47
CA PRO A 157 21.69 -1.67 4.89
C PRO A 157 21.19 -0.48 4.06
N ASP A 158 19.90 -0.39 3.73
CA ASP A 158 19.29 0.73 3.01
C ASP A 158 17.79 0.83 3.33
N VAL A 159 17.28 2.06 3.30
CA VAL A 159 16.00 2.54 3.81
C VAL A 159 14.80 1.92 3.06
N LYS A 160 14.38 0.69 3.38
CA LYS A 160 13.28 -0.01 2.66
C LYS A 160 11.97 0.78 2.55
N TRP A 161 11.67 1.68 3.49
CA TRP A 161 10.48 2.51 3.35
C TRP A 161 10.56 3.45 2.12
N GLU A 162 11.76 3.80 1.63
CA GLU A 162 11.93 4.52 0.36
C GLU A 162 11.34 3.76 -0.83
N LYS A 163 11.32 2.43 -0.79
CA LYS A 163 10.75 1.61 -1.88
C LYS A 163 9.23 1.74 -1.98
N ILE A 164 8.58 2.02 -0.86
CA ILE A 164 7.14 2.27 -0.82
C ILE A 164 6.81 3.77 -0.77
N GLN A 165 7.80 4.64 -0.63
CA GLN A 165 7.59 6.09 -0.62
C GLN A 165 6.89 6.56 -1.91
N PRO A 166 7.24 6.10 -3.12
CA PRO A 166 6.48 6.43 -4.32
C PRO A 166 5.00 6.06 -4.22
N TRP A 167 4.65 4.99 -3.48
CA TRP A 167 3.27 4.61 -3.25
C TRP A 167 2.59 5.50 -2.20
N LEU A 168 3.27 5.82 -1.09
CA LEU A 168 2.79 6.73 -0.06
C LEU A 168 2.57 8.16 -0.59
N ASP A 169 3.37 8.56 -1.58
CA ASP A 169 3.34 9.86 -2.20
C ASP A 169 2.34 9.93 -3.37
N ALA A 170 2.00 8.78 -3.95
CA ALA A 170 1.08 8.69 -5.07
C ALA A 170 -0.40 8.80 -4.63
N PRO A 171 -1.29 9.23 -5.54
CA PRO A 171 -2.72 9.06 -5.34
C PRO A 171 -3.05 7.58 -5.10
N ILE A 172 -3.84 7.27 -4.06
CA ILE A 172 -4.20 5.89 -3.71
C ILE A 172 -4.84 5.13 -4.88
N SER A 173 -5.59 5.84 -5.75
CA SER A 173 -6.12 5.27 -6.99
C SER A 173 -6.39 6.36 -8.02
N LYS A 174 -6.09 6.08 -9.30
CA LYS A 174 -6.54 6.92 -10.42
C LYS A 174 -8.05 6.81 -10.69
N ALA A 175 -8.65 5.73 -10.20
CA ALA A 175 -10.09 5.45 -10.30
C ALA A 175 -10.82 5.86 -9.02
N VAL A 176 -10.30 6.87 -8.30
CA VAL A 176 -11.00 7.44 -7.14
C VAL A 176 -12.40 7.87 -7.57
N GLY A 177 -13.41 7.36 -6.86
CA GLY A 177 -14.81 7.66 -7.15
C GLY A 177 -15.02 9.17 -7.18
N LYS A 178 -15.89 9.64 -8.08
CA LYS A 178 -16.21 11.07 -8.26
C LYS A 178 -16.62 11.79 -6.96
N HIS A 179 -17.01 11.01 -5.94
CA HIS A 179 -17.50 11.47 -4.65
C HIS A 179 -16.42 11.62 -3.57
N LEU A 180 -15.23 11.04 -3.76
CA LEU A 180 -14.17 11.15 -2.75
C LEU A 180 -13.65 12.58 -2.69
N ARG A 181 -13.67 13.14 -1.49
CA ARG A 181 -13.28 14.53 -1.19
C ARG A 181 -12.10 14.59 -0.24
N LYS A 182 -11.91 13.57 0.60
CA LYS A 182 -10.84 13.54 1.57
C LYS A 182 -10.18 12.17 1.59
N VAL A 183 -8.87 12.17 1.57
CA VAL A 183 -8.04 10.98 1.72
C VAL A 183 -7.02 11.27 2.79
N THR A 184 -6.90 10.38 3.78
CA THR A 184 -5.80 10.41 4.72
C THR A 184 -5.05 9.10 4.57
N THR A 185 -3.78 9.15 4.20
CA THR A 185 -2.88 7.99 4.16
C THR A 185 -1.93 8.12 5.33
N SER A 186 -1.74 7.06 6.12
CA SER A 186 -0.76 7.06 7.19
C SER A 186 0.07 5.79 7.23
N LEU A 187 1.32 5.93 7.68
CA LEU A 187 2.17 4.81 8.07
C LEU A 187 2.30 4.83 9.59
N THR A 188 1.81 3.78 10.23
CA THR A 188 1.59 3.72 11.68
C THR A 188 2.38 2.58 12.29
N SER A 189 3.22 2.92 13.26
CA SER A 189 3.95 1.95 14.08
C SER A 189 3.02 1.47 15.20
N VAL A 190 3.03 0.16 15.46
CA VAL A 190 2.16 -0.51 16.44
C VAL A 190 3.01 -1.32 17.42
N TRP A 191 2.84 -1.10 18.71
CA TRP A 191 3.56 -1.82 19.76
C TRP A 191 2.65 -2.19 20.92
N GLN A 192 3.18 -2.99 21.82
CA GLN A 192 2.57 -3.26 23.10
C GLN A 192 3.64 -3.19 24.17
N TRP A 193 3.40 -2.39 25.21
CA TRP A 193 4.26 -2.35 26.39
C TRP A 193 4.04 -3.62 27.22
N PRO A 194 5.10 -4.23 27.78
CA PRO A 194 4.95 -5.40 28.65
C PRO A 194 3.98 -5.18 29.82
N GLU A 195 3.88 -3.94 30.30
CA GLU A 195 3.04 -3.53 31.42
C GLU A 195 1.63 -3.08 31.02
N SER A 196 1.31 -3.07 29.71
CA SER A 196 0.04 -2.61 29.16
C SER A 196 -0.67 -3.70 28.37
N GLU A 197 -1.94 -3.94 28.70
CA GLU A 197 -2.82 -4.75 27.86
C GLU A 197 -3.27 -4.00 26.59
N LEU A 198 -3.10 -2.68 26.55
CA LEU A 198 -3.45 -1.86 25.40
C LEU A 198 -2.29 -1.80 24.40
N ALA A 199 -2.62 -2.06 23.14
CA ALA A 199 -1.73 -1.81 22.02
C ALA A 199 -1.60 -0.29 21.79
N GLY A 200 -0.36 0.19 21.78
CA GLY A 200 -0.02 1.54 21.39
C GLY A 200 0.13 1.63 19.87
N GLN A 201 -0.26 2.77 19.31
CA GLN A 201 -0.06 3.06 17.90
C GLN A 201 0.30 4.53 17.71
N GLN A 202 1.17 4.82 16.74
CA GLN A 202 1.56 6.19 16.40
C GLN A 202 1.94 6.30 14.92
N PRO A 203 1.30 7.22 14.19
CA PRO A 203 1.71 7.52 12.82
C PRO A 203 3.03 8.29 12.84
N PHE A 204 3.91 7.96 11.89
CA PHE A 204 5.15 8.68 11.62
C PHE A 204 5.24 9.21 10.19
N TYR A 205 4.27 8.84 9.36
CA TYR A 205 3.97 9.47 8.09
C TYR A 205 2.46 9.68 8.01
N VAL A 206 2.04 10.87 7.60
CA VAL A 206 0.64 11.23 7.37
C VAL A 206 0.59 12.12 6.12
N GLN A 207 -0.23 11.72 5.15
CA GLN A 207 -0.59 12.53 3.99
C GLN A 207 -2.10 12.75 4.02
N LYS A 208 -2.54 14.00 4.03
CA LYS A 208 -3.93 14.40 3.93
C LYS A 208 -4.15 15.06 2.58
N GLU A 209 -5.05 14.51 1.79
CA GLU A 209 -5.49 15.08 0.52
C GLU A 209 -6.93 15.55 0.67
N THR A 210 -7.20 16.80 0.33
CA THR A 210 -8.55 17.38 0.32
C THR A 210 -8.84 17.93 -1.07
N ARG A 211 -9.98 17.57 -1.62
CA ARG A 211 -10.42 18.04 -2.94
C ARG A 211 -11.13 19.37 -2.79
N ASP A 212 -10.47 20.44 -3.22
CA ASP A 212 -10.99 21.80 -3.11
C ASP A 212 -12.09 22.09 -4.15
N ASP A 213 -11.96 21.50 -5.34
CA ASP A 213 -12.94 21.66 -6.41
C ASP A 213 -13.12 20.34 -7.19
N VAL A 214 -14.38 19.91 -7.29
CA VAL A 214 -14.76 18.69 -8.00
C VAL A 214 -14.60 18.87 -9.51
N ALA A 215 -14.86 20.06 -10.04
CA ALA A 215 -14.84 20.33 -11.47
C ALA A 215 -13.41 20.34 -12.04
N SER A 216 -12.48 21.02 -11.37
CA SER A 216 -11.06 21.03 -11.77
C SER A 216 -10.25 19.81 -11.29
N ASN A 217 -10.85 18.94 -10.48
CA ASN A 217 -10.16 17.79 -9.87
C ASN A 217 -8.85 18.18 -9.16
N ARG A 218 -8.87 19.35 -8.50
CA ARG A 218 -7.74 19.90 -7.77
C ARG A 218 -7.74 19.41 -6.33
N TRP A 219 -6.61 18.89 -5.91
CA TRP A 219 -6.35 18.38 -4.57
C TRP A 219 -5.31 19.24 -3.87
N ARG A 220 -5.61 19.63 -2.64
CA ARG A 220 -4.65 20.18 -1.70
C ARG A 220 -4.10 19.04 -0.85
N ILE A 221 -2.77 18.94 -0.80
CA ILE A 221 -2.05 17.88 -0.11
C ILE A 221 -1.26 18.50 1.04
N GLU A 222 -1.44 17.96 2.24
CA GLU A 222 -0.67 18.27 3.44
C GLU A 222 0.04 17.01 3.90
N ARG A 223 1.37 17.05 3.93
CA ARG A 223 2.20 15.90 4.27
C ARG A 223 3.04 16.21 5.49
N GLN A 224 3.06 15.26 6.42
CA GLN A 224 3.90 15.27 7.59
C GLN A 224 4.59 13.93 7.74
N ALA A 225 5.92 13.93 7.82
CA ALA A 225 6.70 12.73 8.09
C ALA A 225 7.77 13.05 9.13
N GLY A 226 8.06 12.12 10.02
CA GLY A 226 9.12 12.31 11.01
C GLY A 226 9.24 11.18 12.00
N TRP A 227 10.48 10.84 12.33
CA TRP A 227 10.82 9.77 13.27
C TRP A 227 10.81 10.22 14.73
N ARG A 228 10.77 11.54 15.00
CA ARG A 228 10.73 12.10 16.34
C ARG A 228 9.32 12.14 16.95
N ALA A 229 8.55 11.08 16.74
CA ALA A 229 7.29 10.92 17.45
C ALA A 229 7.59 10.42 18.88
N PRO A 230 6.85 10.84 19.93
CA PRO A 230 7.14 10.52 21.32
C PRO A 230 7.48 9.05 21.64
N MET A 231 6.85 8.09 20.95
CA MET A 231 7.16 6.67 21.13
C MET A 231 8.58 6.33 20.65
N PHE A 232 9.00 6.84 19.49
CA PHE A 232 10.33 6.58 18.96
C PHE A 232 11.41 7.20 19.84
N GLU A 233 11.18 8.41 20.35
CA GLU A 233 12.10 9.05 21.30
C GLU A 233 12.26 8.20 22.57
N HIS A 234 11.15 7.68 23.09
CA HIS A 234 11.17 6.79 24.24
C HIS A 234 11.90 5.47 23.94
N LEU A 235 11.69 4.90 22.76
CA LEU A 235 12.44 3.70 22.32
C LEU A 235 13.91 3.98 22.12
N ALA A 236 14.30 5.13 21.58
CA ALA A 236 15.70 5.52 21.43
C ALA A 236 16.41 5.70 22.79
N GLN A 237 15.68 6.18 23.80
CA GLN A 237 16.20 6.27 25.17
C GLN A 237 16.36 4.90 25.83
N GLN A 238 15.47 3.95 25.56
CA GLN A 238 15.52 2.60 26.14
C GLN A 238 16.48 1.67 25.40
N LEU A 239 16.54 1.77 24.08
CA LEU A 239 17.40 1.00 23.19
C LEU A 239 18.65 1.82 22.93
N ALA A 240 19.60 1.79 23.88
CA ALA A 240 20.86 2.51 23.80
C ALA A 240 21.52 2.31 22.42
N GLY A 241 21.60 3.38 21.62
CA GLY A 241 22.25 3.38 20.30
C GLY A 241 21.32 3.47 19.09
N LEU A 242 20.01 3.65 19.27
CA LEU A 242 19.12 3.98 18.15
C LEU A 242 19.18 5.49 17.85
N ASP A 243 20.03 5.89 16.91
CA ASP A 243 20.06 7.26 16.38
C ASP A 243 18.86 7.48 15.45
N LEU A 244 17.88 8.25 15.93
CA LEU A 244 16.74 8.65 15.11
C LEU A 244 17.14 9.77 14.14
N PRO A 245 16.73 9.72 12.86
CA PRO A 245 16.95 10.82 11.94
C PRO A 245 16.28 12.11 12.45
N ASP A 246 17.02 13.22 12.39
CA ASP A 246 16.50 14.57 12.70
C ASP A 246 15.57 15.13 11.62
N THR A 247 15.42 14.40 10.53
CA THR A 247 14.57 14.80 9.40
C THR A 247 13.10 14.68 9.79
N SER A 248 12.47 15.84 9.94
CA SER A 248 11.02 15.98 9.84
C SER A 248 10.70 16.72 8.54
N VAL A 249 9.63 16.28 7.89
CA VAL A 249 9.12 16.86 6.66
C VAL A 249 7.74 17.38 6.96
N TYR A 250 7.49 18.64 6.62
CA TYR A 250 6.17 19.25 6.61
C TYR A 250 6.00 20.01 5.31
N GLU A 251 5.08 19.58 4.48
CA GLU A 251 4.90 20.11 3.13
C GLU A 251 3.42 20.33 2.83
N THR A 252 3.15 21.34 2.02
CA THR A 252 1.81 21.60 1.50
C THR A 252 1.92 22.01 0.04
N PHE A 253 1.17 21.33 -0.83
CA PHE A 253 1.19 21.59 -2.27
C PHE A 253 -0.14 21.20 -2.92
N GLU A 254 -0.34 21.63 -4.17
CA GLU A 254 -1.52 21.29 -4.96
C GLU A 254 -1.17 20.24 -6.02
N ARG A 255 -2.12 19.33 -6.29
CA ARG A 255 -2.05 18.32 -7.34
C ARG A 255 -3.34 18.39 -8.18
N ILE A 256 -3.20 18.34 -9.49
CA ILE A 256 -4.34 18.24 -10.41
C ILE A 256 -4.29 16.84 -11.03
N ASP A 257 -5.32 16.04 -10.79
CA ASP A 257 -5.41 14.70 -11.34
C ASP A 257 -6.10 14.74 -12.70
N SER A 258 -5.45 14.17 -13.73
CA SER A 258 -5.92 14.10 -15.12
C SER A 258 -6.97 13.01 -15.36
#